data_AF-A0A7X9HCP0-F1
#
_entry.id   AF-A0A7X9HCP0-F1
#
_cell.length_a   1.000
_cell.length_b   1.000
_cell.length_c   1.000
_cell.angle_alpha   90.00
_cell.angle_beta   90.00
_cell.angle_gamma   90.00
#
_symmetry.space_group_name_H-M   'P 1'
#
loop_
_entity.id
_entity.type
_entity.pdbx_description
1 polymer ?
#
loop_
_entity_poly.entity_id
_entity_poly.type
_entity_poly.pdbx_seq_one_letter_code
_entity_poly.pdbx_strand_id
1 'polypeptide(L)'
;MSQKAKLLILGLIVILAGILRFYRLGNYPSIFNDEAAVGYNAYSILKTGKDEFGQTFPLFFRSFGEGKLPLYIYEAVIPVAI
;
A
#
# COMPACT_ATOMS: atom_id res chain seq x y z
N MET A 1 31.47 7.32 -17.61
CA MET A 1 31.08 7.68 -16.23
C MET A 1 31.59 6.64 -15.24
N SER A 2 32.23 7.06 -14.15
CA SER A 2 32.68 6.14 -13.08
C SER A 2 31.48 5.43 -12.43
N GLN A 3 31.69 4.21 -11.92
CA GLN A 3 30.65 3.46 -11.18
C GLN A 3 30.06 4.28 -10.03
N LYS A 4 30.91 5.06 -9.34
CA LYS A 4 30.47 5.99 -8.29
C LYS A 4 29.48 7.04 -8.80
N ALA A 5 29.73 7.58 -9.99
CA ALA A 5 28.84 8.57 -10.61
C ALA A 5 27.51 7.93 -11.01
N LYS A 6 27.49 6.67 -11.49
CA LYS A 6 26.25 5.95 -11.80
C LYS A 6 25.39 5.73 -10.56
N LEU A 7 26.02 5.30 -9.45
CA LEU A 7 25.34 5.12 -8.17
C LEU A 7 24.79 6.44 -7.61
N LEU A 8 25.53 7.54 -7.74
CA LEU A 8 25.04 8.87 -7.35
C LEU A 8 23.81 9.29 -8.16
N ILE A 9 23.84 9.12 -9.48
CA ILE A 9 22.68 9.44 -10.34
C ILE A 9 21.48 8.56 -9.97
N LEU A 10 21.69 7.25 -9.77
CA LEU A 10 20.61 6.36 -9.34
C LEU A 10 20.01 6.79 -8.00
N GLY A 11 20.85 7.16 -7.03
CA GLY A 11 20.40 7.67 -5.73
C GLY A 11 19.55 8.94 -5.88
N LEU A 12 19.97 9.88 -6.71
CA LEU A 12 19.19 11.09 -7.01
C LEU A 12 17.84 10.78 -7.66
N ILE A 13 17.80 9.82 -8.58
CA ILE A 13 16.54 9.38 -9.22
C ILE A 13 15.59 8.79 -8.18
N VAL A 14 16.08 7.92 -7.29
CA VAL A 14 15.25 7.29 -6.26
C VAL A 14 14.71 8.33 -5.27
N ILE A 15 15.55 9.29 -4.84
CA ILE A 15 15.13 10.37 -3.94
C ILE A 15 14.07 11.25 -4.61
N LEU A 16 14.30 11.66 -5.86
CA LEU A 16 13.34 12.47 -6.62
C LEU A 16 12.00 11.72 -6.80
N ALA A 17 12.05 10.44 -7.17
CA ALA A 17 10.86 9.60 -7.28
C ALA A 17 10.09 9.51 -5.95
N GLY A 18 10.80 9.36 -4.83
CA GLY A 18 10.21 9.40 -3.49
C GLY A 18 9.50 10.73 -3.20
N ILE A 19 10.18 11.86 -3.42
CA ILE A 19 9.59 13.19 -3.22
C ILE A 19 8.32 13.36 -4.06
N LEU A 20 8.38 13.03 -5.35
CA LEU A 20 7.24 13.17 -6.25
C LEU A 20 6.08 12.24 -5.88
N ARG A 21 6.35 11.03 -5.38
CA ARG A 21 5.33 10.06 -4.94
C ARG A 21 4.53 10.58 -3.74
N PHE A 22 5.18 11.22 -2.78
CA PHE A 22 4.54 11.73 -1.57
C PHE A 22 4.07 13.19 -1.69
N TYR A 23 4.46 13.89 -2.75
CA TYR A 23 4.06 15.27 -2.98
C TYR A 23 2.54 15.38 -3.09
N ARG A 24 1.93 16.09 -2.12
CA ARG A 24 0.48 16.32 -2.02
C ARG A 24 -0.38 15.05 -1.88
N LEU A 25 0.17 13.93 -1.42
CA LEU A 25 -0.56 12.66 -1.27
C LEU A 25 -1.86 12.79 -0.45
N GLY A 26 -1.89 13.64 0.58
CA GLY A 26 -3.08 13.88 1.41
C GLY A 26 -4.05 14.96 0.91
N ASN A 27 -3.75 15.63 -0.21
CA ASN A 27 -4.57 16.75 -0.71
C ASN A 27 -5.50 16.36 -1.87
N TYR A 28 -5.52 15.08 -2.29
CA TYR A 28 -6.39 14.61 -3.36
C TYR A 28 -7.68 14.04 -2.78
N PRO A 29 -8.86 14.60 -3.09
CA PRO A 29 -10.05 14.43 -2.25
C PRO A 29 -10.84 13.12 -2.47
N SER A 30 -10.37 12.18 -3.28
CA SER A 30 -11.13 10.96 -3.56
C SER A 30 -10.24 9.73 -3.49
N ILE A 31 -10.41 8.95 -2.44
CA ILE A 31 -9.95 7.56 -2.37
C ILE A 31 -10.88 6.75 -3.28
N PHE A 32 -10.33 5.98 -4.20
CA PHE A 32 -11.14 5.08 -5.01
C PHE A 32 -11.65 3.91 -4.17
N ASN A 33 -12.78 3.32 -4.59
CA ASN A 33 -13.42 2.24 -3.83
C ASN A 33 -12.49 1.04 -3.57
N ASP A 34 -11.60 0.75 -4.51
CA ASP A 34 -10.60 -0.31 -4.41
C ASP A 34 -9.47 0.02 -3.41
N GLU A 35 -9.02 1.27 -3.36
CA GLU A 35 -8.07 1.78 -2.36
C GLU A 35 -8.69 1.76 -0.95
N ALA A 36 -9.95 2.19 -0.83
CA ALA A 36 -10.70 2.16 0.43
C ALA A 36 -10.86 0.73 0.95
N ALA A 37 -11.17 -0.23 0.06
CA ALA A 37 -11.28 -1.64 0.44
C ALA A 37 -9.95 -2.22 0.93
N VAL A 38 -8.82 -1.85 0.32
CA VAL A 38 -7.50 -2.28 0.81
C VAL A 38 -7.25 -1.72 2.21
N GLY A 39 -7.48 -0.42 2.41
CA GLY A 39 -7.32 0.23 3.70
C GLY A 39 -8.23 -0.38 4.78
N TYR A 40 -9.49 -0.66 4.45
CA TYR A 40 -10.44 -1.26 5.38
C TYR A 40 -10.05 -2.70 5.76
N ASN A 41 -9.66 -3.54 4.79
CA ASN A 41 -9.20 -4.89 5.09
C ASN A 41 -7.91 -4.89 5.92
N ALA A 42 -6.95 -4.01 5.62
CA ALA A 42 -5.75 -3.84 6.43
C ALA A 42 -6.08 -3.42 7.87
N TYR A 43 -6.99 -2.45 8.04
CA TYR A 43 -7.49 -2.03 9.34
C TYR A 43 -8.21 -3.17 10.09
N SER A 44 -9.06 -3.94 9.40
CA SER A 44 -9.78 -5.06 9.98
C SER A 44 -8.84 -6.17 10.43
N ILE A 45 -7.82 -6.50 9.63
CA ILE A 45 -6.77 -7.45 9.98
C ILE A 45 -6.01 -6.96 11.21
N LEU A 46 -5.62 -5.69 11.25
CA LEU A 46 -4.92 -5.10 12.39
C LEU A 46 -5.72 -5.20 13.69
N LYS A 47 -7.05 -5.00 13.62
CA LYS A 47 -7.92 -4.97 14.80
C LYS A 47 -8.45 -6.33 15.22
N THR A 48 -8.69 -7.23 14.27
CA THR A 48 -9.48 -8.46 14.52
C THR A 48 -8.82 -9.72 13.98
N GLY A 49 -7.76 -9.60 13.17
CA GLY A 49 -7.17 -10.71 12.42
C GLY A 49 -8.07 -11.21 11.28
N LYS A 50 -9.11 -10.47 10.90
CA LYS A 50 -10.09 -10.89 9.89
C LYS A 50 -10.27 -9.86 8.78
N ASP A 51 -10.65 -10.33 7.60
CA ASP A 51 -11.05 -9.47 6.48
C ASP A 51 -12.47 -8.90 6.61
N GLU A 52 -12.91 -8.16 5.59
CA GLU A 52 -14.24 -7.53 5.53
C GLU A 52 -15.42 -8.52 5.53
N PHE A 53 -15.15 -9.81 5.29
CA PHE A 53 -16.13 -10.90 5.33
C PHE A 53 -15.97 -11.82 6.55
N GLY A 54 -15.06 -11.49 7.48
CA GLY A 54 -14.82 -12.25 8.71
C GLY A 54 -13.89 -13.45 8.53
N GLN A 55 -13.26 -13.63 7.37
CA GLN A 55 -12.26 -14.67 7.15
C GLN A 55 -10.98 -14.32 7.90
N THR A 56 -10.48 -15.27 8.70
CA THR A 56 -9.27 -15.07 9.53
C THR A 56 -8.01 -15.26 8.68
N PHE A 57 -7.15 -14.25 8.66
CA PHE A 57 -5.90 -14.20 7.88
C PHE A 57 -6.01 -14.85 6.48
N PRO A 58 -6.87 -14.33 5.59
CA PRO A 58 -7.07 -14.95 4.29
C PRO A 58 -5.81 -14.86 3.43
N LEU A 59 -5.61 -15.90 2.62
CA LEU A 59 -4.60 -15.90 1.54
C LEU A 59 -5.16 -15.30 0.24
N PHE A 60 -6.48 -15.07 0.17
CA PHE A 60 -7.15 -14.38 -0.92
C PHE A 60 -8.26 -13.52 -0.34
N PHE A 61 -8.15 -12.21 -0.50
CA PHE A 61 -9.16 -11.28 -0.01
C PHE A 61 -10.26 -11.15 -1.05
N ARG A 62 -11.50 -11.46 -0.70
CA ARG A 62 -12.63 -11.15 -1.56
C ARG A 62 -12.83 -9.63 -1.54
N SER A 63 -13.07 -9.01 -2.70
CA SER A 63 -13.43 -7.58 -2.80
C SER A 63 -14.01 -7.30 -4.19
N PHE A 64 -15.12 -6.57 -4.28
CA PHE A 64 -15.80 -6.24 -5.57
C PHE A 64 -16.13 -7.43 -6.48
N GLY A 65 -16.34 -8.62 -5.91
CA GLY A 65 -16.60 -9.83 -6.69
C GLY A 65 -15.34 -10.50 -7.27
N GLU A 66 -14.16 -9.95 -7.00
CA GLU A 66 -12.86 -10.49 -7.40
C GLU A 66 -12.03 -10.89 -6.18
N GLY A 67 -10.99 -11.70 -6.41
CA GLY A 67 -10.00 -12.05 -5.40
C GLY A 67 -8.77 -11.13 -5.51
N LYS A 68 -8.45 -10.41 -4.43
CA LYS A 68 -7.25 -9.59 -4.31
C LYS A 68 -6.10 -10.40 -3.70
N LEU A 69 -4.90 -10.11 -4.20
CA LEU A 69 -3.66 -10.71 -3.67
C LEU A 69 -3.42 -10.22 -2.23
N PRO A 70 -3.03 -11.13 -1.33
CA PRO A 70 -2.98 -10.84 0.10
C PRO A 70 -1.83 -9.90 0.48
N LEU A 71 -0.71 -9.97 -0.24
CA LEU A 71 0.49 -9.21 0.07
C LEU A 71 0.23 -7.70 0.16
N TYR A 72 -0.53 -7.17 -0.80
CA TYR A 72 -0.83 -5.74 -0.84
C TYR A 72 -1.63 -5.26 0.39
N ILE A 73 -2.54 -6.09 0.89
CA ILE A 73 -3.36 -5.78 2.07
C ILE A 73 -2.55 -5.96 3.35
N TYR A 74 -1.74 -7.01 3.45
CA TYR A 74 -0.87 -7.21 4.61
C TYR A 74 0.22 -6.14 4.73
N GLU A 75 0.81 -5.69 3.62
CA GLU A 75 1.76 -4.58 3.63
C GLU A 75 1.10 -3.27 4.08
N ALA A 76 -0.16 -3.05 3.67
CA ALA A 76 -0.95 -1.88 4.09
C ALA A 76 -1.28 -1.86 5.59
N VAL A 77 -1.13 -2.98 6.32
CA VAL A 77 -1.28 -3.00 7.79
C VAL A 77 -0.28 -2.07 8.47
N ILE A 78 0.95 -1.98 7.95
CA ILE A 78 2.02 -1.16 8.53
C ILE A 78 1.65 0.33 8.51
N PRO A 79 1.36 0.96 7.35
CA PRO A 79 0.99 2.37 7.32
C PRO A 79 -0.37 2.67 7.97
N VAL A 80 -1.25 1.68 8.13
CA VAL A 80 -2.51 1.84 8.88
C VAL A 80 -2.28 1.82 10.41
N ALA A 81 -1.21 1.18 10.87
CA ALA A 81 -0.89 1.06 12.29
C ALA A 81 -0.13 2.27 12.88
N ILE A 82 0.44 3.13 12.02
CA ILE A 82 1.25 4.30 12.38
C ILE A 82 0.39 5.56 12.28
#